data_AF-A0A899NEL9-F1
#
_entry.id   AF-A0A899NEL9-F1
#
_cell.length_a   1.000
_cell.length_b   1.000
_cell.length_c   1.000
_cell.angle_alpha   90.00
_cell.angle_beta   90.00
_cell.angle_gamma   90.00
#
_symmetry.space_group_name_H-M   'P 1'
#
loop_
_entity.id
_entity.type
_entity.pdbx_description
1 polymer ?
#
loop_
_entity_poly.entity_id
_entity_poly.type
_entity_poly.pdbx_seq_one_letter_code
_entity_poly.pdbx_strand_id
1 'polypeptide(L)'
;MSYSNNARRAYDNNNAKRANTDITVRVDTVTRHMMTLGSQFEKAAMHPHISFQRECVFAKHIINNSDYLTGIALTNPRSFETAFLQLASSGLTLDPAQKQAYLVPRNNRVILDVSYLGLIKMATDEGLCQDIVAELVFENDAVFKPQGRRNSPIHEFDPFASKGDLILTVTDKGTLGARGNFRGVYVDFLMRDGRNLVYFVTVEDLAAARAVSESWKKVDKRALLQIVGGDKLIIPFC
;
A
#
# COMPACT_ATOMS: atom_id res chain seq x y z
N MET A 1 -42.93 31.55 17.72
CA MET A 1 -42.70 31.39 16.27
C MET A 1 -41.76 30.20 16.06
N SER A 2 -42.32 29.02 15.78
CA SER A 2 -41.55 27.80 15.45
C SER A 2 -41.28 27.77 13.95
N TYR A 3 -40.12 28.27 13.53
CA TYR A 3 -39.70 28.17 12.13
C TYR A 3 -39.32 26.72 11.78
N SER A 4 -39.86 26.26 10.66
CA SER A 4 -39.92 24.88 10.17
C SER A 4 -38.56 24.19 10.00
N ASN A 5 -38.31 23.16 10.80
CA ASN A 5 -37.19 22.22 10.65
C ASN A 5 -37.30 21.34 9.38
N ASN A 6 -38.45 21.29 8.72
CA ASN A 6 -38.68 20.40 7.57
C ASN A 6 -38.06 20.92 6.27
N ALA A 7 -38.01 22.25 6.07
CA ALA A 7 -37.44 22.85 4.87
C ALA A 7 -35.90 22.74 4.82
N ARG A 8 -35.23 22.87 5.98
CA ARG A 8 -33.78 22.66 6.11
C ARG A 8 -33.40 21.21 5.84
N ARG A 9 -34.11 20.26 6.47
CA ARG A 9 -33.92 18.82 6.22
C ARG A 9 -34.13 18.44 4.75
N ALA A 10 -35.13 19.02 4.08
CA ALA A 10 -35.37 18.77 2.66
C ALA A 10 -34.26 19.33 1.76
N TYR A 11 -33.74 20.52 2.06
CA TYR A 11 -32.60 21.11 1.35
C TYR A 11 -31.33 20.27 1.52
N ASP A 12 -31.00 19.89 2.75
CA ASP A 12 -29.83 19.08 3.08
C ASP A 12 -29.91 17.70 2.39
N ASN A 13 -31.09 17.07 2.38
CA ASN A 13 -31.33 15.81 1.67
C ASN A 13 -31.17 15.94 0.14
N ASN A 14 -31.64 17.04 -0.45
CA ASN A 14 -31.47 17.29 -1.88
C ASN A 14 -30.02 17.56 -2.25
N ASN A 15 -29.27 18.24 -1.39
CA ASN A 15 -27.85 18.51 -1.62
C ASN A 15 -27.01 17.22 -1.50
N ALA A 16 -27.30 16.38 -0.51
CA ALA A 16 -26.67 15.05 -0.37
C ALA A 16 -26.96 14.14 -1.58
N LYS A 17 -28.20 14.15 -2.10
CA LYS A 17 -28.55 13.40 -3.33
C LYS A 17 -27.78 13.90 -4.56
N ARG A 18 -27.66 15.23 -4.73
CA ARG A 18 -26.90 15.84 -5.83
C ARG A 18 -25.41 15.47 -5.77
N ALA A 19 -24.79 15.57 -4.58
CA ALA A 19 -23.40 15.20 -4.38
C ALA A 19 -23.13 13.71 -4.68
N ASN A 20 -24.03 12.82 -4.24
CA ASN A 20 -23.91 11.39 -4.52
C ASN A 20 -24.07 11.07 -6.04
N THR A 21 -24.98 11.80 -6.70
CA THR A 21 -25.15 11.68 -8.16
C THR A 21 -23.89 12.12 -8.90
N ASP A 22 -23.25 13.22 -8.47
CA ASP A 22 -22.00 13.69 -9.06
C ASP A 22 -20.85 12.67 -8.91
N ILE A 23 -20.69 12.08 -7.72
CA ILE A 23 -19.69 11.02 -7.48
C ILE A 23 -19.94 9.81 -8.40
N THR A 24 -21.19 9.37 -8.52
CA THR A 24 -21.55 8.24 -9.38
C THR A 24 -21.20 8.50 -10.85
N VAL A 25 -21.54 9.70 -11.36
CA VAL A 25 -21.23 10.11 -12.74
C VAL A 25 -19.71 10.16 -12.99
N ARG A 26 -18.95 10.63 -12.00
CA ARG A 26 -17.49 10.68 -12.04
C ARG A 26 -16.87 9.29 -12.12
N VAL A 27 -17.30 8.37 -11.24
CA VAL A 27 -16.85 6.96 -11.25
C VAL A 27 -17.22 6.27 -12.56
N ASP A 28 -18.44 6.46 -13.06
CA ASP A 28 -18.90 5.87 -14.32
C ASP A 28 -18.13 6.40 -15.53
N THR A 29 -17.68 7.65 -15.50
CA THR A 29 -16.86 8.23 -16.57
C THR A 29 -15.47 7.60 -16.60
N VAL A 30 -14.81 7.45 -15.45
CA VAL A 30 -13.52 6.73 -15.36
C VAL A 30 -13.69 5.28 -15.77
N THR A 31 -14.75 4.61 -15.31
CA THR A 31 -15.04 3.21 -15.62
C THR A 31 -15.26 3.01 -17.12
N ARG A 32 -16.05 3.86 -17.78
CA ARG A 32 -16.24 3.77 -19.24
C ARG A 32 -14.93 3.94 -20.00
N HIS A 33 -14.09 4.89 -19.60
CA HIS A 33 -12.77 5.06 -20.20
C HIS A 33 -11.89 3.81 -20.03
N MET A 34 -11.82 3.26 -18.81
CA MET A 34 -11.10 2.02 -18.52
C MET A 34 -11.56 0.86 -19.41
N MET A 35 -12.88 0.70 -19.60
CA MET A 35 -13.43 -0.36 -20.46
C MET A 35 -12.98 -0.26 -21.92
N THR A 36 -12.63 0.93 -22.42
CA THR A 36 -12.08 1.09 -23.78
C THR A 36 -10.66 0.56 -23.94
N LEU A 37 -9.95 0.29 -22.83
CA LEU A 37 -8.56 -0.14 -22.84
C LEU A 37 -8.36 -1.64 -23.10
N GLY A 38 -9.43 -2.42 -23.26
CA GLY A 38 -9.37 -3.89 -23.34
C GLY A 38 -8.34 -4.42 -24.34
N SER A 39 -8.36 -3.93 -25.58
CA SER A 39 -7.38 -4.38 -26.60
C SER A 39 -5.93 -4.03 -26.26
N GLN A 40 -5.70 -2.88 -25.63
CA GLN A 40 -4.35 -2.48 -25.19
C GLN A 40 -3.90 -3.34 -24.01
N PHE A 41 -4.81 -3.62 -23.07
CA PHE A 41 -4.56 -4.45 -21.91
C PHE A 41 -4.19 -5.88 -22.32
N GLU A 42 -4.96 -6.50 -23.22
CA GLU A 42 -4.69 -7.86 -23.71
C GLU A 42 -3.36 -7.95 -24.47
N LYS A 43 -2.98 -6.92 -25.23
CA LYS A 43 -1.66 -6.85 -25.87
C LYS A 43 -0.51 -6.68 -24.88
N ALA A 44 -0.75 -5.94 -23.80
CA ALA A 44 0.23 -5.69 -22.75
C ALA A 44 0.37 -6.89 -21.80
N ALA A 45 -0.69 -7.67 -21.61
CA ALA A 45 -0.71 -8.86 -20.78
C ALA A 45 0.15 -9.97 -21.40
N MET A 46 1.40 -10.08 -20.96
CA MET A 46 2.29 -11.17 -21.36
C MET A 46 1.97 -12.49 -20.64
N HIS A 47 1.21 -12.43 -19.55
CA HIS A 47 0.92 -13.56 -18.68
C HIS A 47 -0.54 -14.02 -18.79
N PRO A 48 -0.82 -15.34 -18.94
CA PRO A 48 -2.16 -15.85 -19.22
C PRO A 48 -3.12 -15.83 -18.02
N HIS A 49 -2.65 -15.57 -16.80
CA HIS A 49 -3.48 -15.62 -15.58
C HIS A 49 -4.20 -14.31 -15.24
N ILE A 50 -3.87 -13.20 -15.92
CA ILE A 50 -4.54 -11.91 -15.72
C ILE A 50 -5.68 -11.73 -16.72
N SER A 51 -6.88 -11.37 -16.23
CA SER A 51 -8.06 -11.13 -17.06
C SER A 51 -8.46 -9.67 -16.96
N PHE A 52 -8.56 -9.01 -18.12
CA PHE A 52 -9.00 -7.61 -18.20
C PHE A 52 -10.33 -7.38 -17.47
N GLN A 53 -11.30 -8.29 -17.63
CA GLN A 53 -12.60 -8.18 -17.00
C GLN A 53 -12.51 -8.22 -15.47
N ARG A 54 -11.69 -9.12 -14.91
CA ARG A 54 -11.47 -9.22 -13.47
C ARG A 54 -10.80 -7.98 -12.92
N GLU A 55 -9.73 -7.52 -13.56
CA GLU A 55 -9.01 -6.31 -13.13
C GLU A 55 -9.86 -5.05 -13.23
N CYS A 56 -10.77 -4.96 -14.21
CA CYS A 56 -11.73 -3.87 -14.29
C CYS A 56 -12.68 -3.84 -13.08
N VAL A 57 -13.12 -5.00 -12.56
CA VAL A 57 -13.96 -5.05 -11.36
C VAL A 57 -13.21 -4.52 -10.14
N PHE A 58 -11.96 -4.94 -9.95
CA PHE A 58 -11.12 -4.47 -8.85
C PHE A 58 -10.80 -2.98 -8.97
N ALA A 59 -10.39 -2.52 -10.15
CA ALA A 59 -10.11 -1.11 -10.41
C ALA A 59 -11.35 -0.23 -10.19
N LYS A 60 -12.54 -0.67 -10.66
CA LYS A 60 -13.81 0.05 -10.40
C LYS A 60 -14.07 0.17 -8.89
N HIS A 61 -13.86 -0.90 -8.13
CA HIS A 61 -14.03 -0.88 -6.68
C HIS A 61 -13.07 0.11 -6.00
N ILE A 62 -11.80 0.10 -6.40
CA ILE A 62 -10.77 1.01 -5.87
C ILE A 62 -11.12 2.48 -6.16
N ILE A 63 -11.51 2.79 -7.40
CA ILE A 63 -11.91 4.14 -7.81
C ILE A 63 -13.15 4.59 -7.03
N ASN A 64 -14.19 3.75 -6.96
CA ASN A 64 -15.42 4.05 -6.24
C ASN A 64 -15.21 4.36 -4.76
N ASN A 65 -14.22 3.72 -4.11
CA ASN A 65 -13.94 3.91 -2.70
C ASN A 65 -13.05 5.14 -2.40
N SER A 66 -12.58 5.85 -3.43
CA SER A 66 -11.68 7.00 -3.26
C SER A 66 -12.03 8.15 -4.20
N ASP A 67 -12.74 9.15 -3.65
CA ASP A 67 -13.10 10.37 -4.39
C ASP A 67 -11.87 11.16 -4.88
N TYR A 68 -10.80 11.14 -4.09
CA TYR A 68 -9.54 11.81 -4.43
C TYR A 68 -8.85 11.12 -5.60
N LEU A 69 -8.75 9.78 -5.58
CA LEU A 69 -8.19 9.03 -6.70
C LEU A 69 -9.05 9.18 -7.95
N THR A 70 -10.38 9.11 -7.81
CA THR A 70 -11.34 9.35 -8.90
C THR A 70 -11.14 10.74 -9.52
N GLY A 71 -10.97 11.78 -8.70
CA GLY A 71 -10.71 13.14 -9.17
C GLY A 71 -9.42 13.26 -10.00
N ILE A 72 -8.34 12.59 -9.55
CA ILE A 72 -7.07 12.58 -10.29
C ILE A 72 -7.22 11.78 -11.59
N ALA A 73 -7.89 10.63 -11.56
CA ALA A 73 -8.14 9.81 -12.76
C ALA A 73 -8.96 10.57 -13.81
N LEU A 74 -9.89 11.43 -13.41
CA LEU A 74 -10.64 12.30 -14.33
C LEU A 74 -9.80 13.46 -14.88
N THR A 75 -8.99 14.08 -14.03
CA THR A 75 -8.16 15.22 -14.42
C THR A 75 -6.99 14.79 -15.31
N ASN A 76 -6.45 13.60 -15.06
CA ASN A 76 -5.32 13.03 -15.79
C ASN A 76 -5.60 11.54 -16.16
N PRO A 77 -6.50 11.30 -17.13
CA PRO A 77 -6.89 9.94 -17.51
C PRO A 77 -5.74 9.12 -18.07
N ARG A 78 -4.78 9.77 -18.76
CA ARG A 78 -3.57 9.10 -19.26
C ARG A 78 -2.72 8.49 -18.16
N SER A 79 -2.66 9.13 -16.98
CA SER A 79 -1.90 8.56 -15.86
C SER A 79 -2.56 7.29 -15.32
N PHE A 80 -3.89 7.26 -15.25
CA PHE A 80 -4.65 6.06 -14.89
C PHE A 80 -4.47 4.95 -15.94
N GLU A 81 -4.61 5.29 -17.23
CA GLU A 81 -4.37 4.36 -18.34
C GLU A 81 -2.97 3.74 -18.26
N THR A 82 -1.94 4.57 -18.06
CA THR A 82 -0.55 4.09 -17.95
C THR A 82 -0.40 3.12 -16.78
N ALA A 83 -0.91 3.46 -15.60
CA ALA A 83 -0.83 2.59 -14.42
C ALA A 83 -1.60 1.26 -14.63
N PHE A 84 -2.76 1.32 -15.27
CA PHE A 84 -3.58 0.15 -15.54
C PHE A 84 -2.98 -0.77 -16.62
N LEU A 85 -2.31 -0.22 -17.63
CA LEU A 85 -1.58 -1.02 -18.62
C LEU A 85 -0.27 -1.58 -18.05
N GLN A 86 0.41 -0.85 -17.15
CA GLN A 86 1.57 -1.37 -16.41
C GLN A 86 1.21 -2.59 -15.56
N LEU A 87 0.00 -2.61 -14.97
CA LEU A 87 -0.51 -3.77 -14.24
C LEU A 87 -0.53 -4.99 -15.15
N ALA A 88 -1.11 -4.86 -16.35
CA ALA A 88 -1.14 -5.92 -17.37
C ALA A 88 0.27 -6.41 -17.74
N SER A 89 1.18 -5.48 -18.03
CA SER A 89 2.57 -5.82 -18.39
C SER A 89 3.34 -6.49 -17.26
N SER A 90 3.06 -6.16 -16.00
CA SER A 90 3.70 -6.77 -14.84
C SER A 90 3.18 -8.16 -14.48
N GLY A 91 2.02 -8.56 -15.02
CA GLY A 91 1.36 -9.81 -14.64
C GLY A 91 0.83 -9.85 -13.20
N LEU A 92 0.74 -8.68 -12.54
CA LEU A 92 0.22 -8.53 -11.18
C LEU A 92 -1.28 -8.22 -11.19
N THR A 93 -1.95 -8.43 -10.05
CA THR A 93 -3.38 -8.14 -9.88
C THR A 93 -3.65 -7.01 -8.87
N LEU A 94 -4.78 -6.32 -9.09
CA LEU A 94 -5.41 -5.41 -8.14
C LEU A 94 -6.32 -6.15 -7.14
N ASP A 95 -6.39 -7.48 -7.18
CA ASP A 95 -7.15 -8.29 -6.22
C ASP A 95 -6.72 -7.96 -4.77
N PRO A 96 -7.64 -7.42 -3.94
CA PRO A 96 -7.34 -7.10 -2.55
C PRO A 96 -6.92 -8.31 -1.72
N ALA A 97 -7.30 -9.53 -2.11
CA ALA A 97 -6.90 -10.76 -1.43
C ALA A 97 -5.43 -11.10 -1.68
N GLN A 98 -4.95 -10.88 -2.90
CA GLN A 98 -3.56 -11.17 -3.29
C GLN A 98 -2.59 -10.04 -2.93
N LYS A 99 -3.09 -8.80 -2.79
CA LYS A 99 -2.31 -7.64 -2.33
C LYS A 99 -1.04 -7.40 -3.14
N GLN A 100 -1.05 -7.66 -4.45
CA GLN A 100 0.15 -7.58 -5.30
C GLN A 100 0.45 -6.16 -5.77
N ALA A 101 -0.57 -5.39 -6.13
CA ALA A 101 -0.40 -4.02 -6.58
C ALA A 101 -1.58 -3.12 -6.18
N TYR A 102 -1.33 -1.81 -6.17
CA TYR A 102 -2.31 -0.80 -5.78
C TYR A 102 -2.30 0.38 -6.76
N LEU A 103 -3.47 0.99 -6.96
CA LEU A 103 -3.56 2.29 -7.63
C LEU A 103 -3.48 3.40 -6.59
N VAL A 104 -2.39 4.16 -6.60
CA VAL A 104 -2.11 5.18 -5.59
C VAL A 104 -2.08 6.57 -6.23
N PRO A 105 -2.70 7.59 -5.62
CA PRO A 105 -2.58 8.96 -6.09
C PRO A 105 -1.27 9.57 -5.58
N ARG A 106 -0.36 9.94 -6.49
CA ARG A 106 0.91 10.59 -6.16
C ARG A 106 1.21 11.72 -7.14
N ASN A 107 1.53 12.90 -6.61
CA ASN A 107 1.88 14.09 -7.40
C ASN A 107 0.87 14.39 -8.54
N ASN A 108 -0.44 14.39 -8.21
CA ASN A 108 -1.56 14.61 -9.15
C ASN A 108 -1.59 13.62 -10.34
N ARG A 109 -1.08 12.41 -10.13
CA ARG A 109 -1.13 11.31 -11.09
C ARG A 109 -1.56 10.04 -10.39
N VAL A 110 -2.23 9.16 -11.12
CA VAL A 110 -2.40 7.77 -10.70
C VAL A 110 -1.12 7.03 -11.05
N ILE A 111 -0.58 6.28 -10.09
CA ILE A 111 0.56 5.39 -10.30
C ILE A 111 0.20 3.98 -9.84
N LEU A 112 0.79 2.98 -10.49
CA LEU A 112 0.78 1.61 -10.00
C LEU A 112 1.89 1.48 -8.95
N ASP A 113 1.50 1.18 -7.72
CA ASP A 113 2.42 0.91 -6.63
C ASP A 113 2.47 -0.60 -6.39
N VAL A 114 3.62 -1.22 -6.65
CA VAL A 114 3.81 -2.66 -6.53
C VAL A 114 4.15 -2.99 -5.09
N SER A 115 3.40 -3.91 -4.49
CA SER A 115 3.65 -4.33 -3.11
C SER A 115 4.85 -5.28 -3.03
N TYR A 116 5.35 -5.51 -1.82
CA TYR A 116 6.38 -6.52 -1.60
C TYR A 116 5.93 -7.93 -2.06
N LEU A 117 4.63 -8.27 -1.92
CA LEU A 117 4.09 -9.55 -2.42
C LEU A 117 4.08 -9.59 -3.94
N GLY A 118 3.79 -8.46 -4.61
CA GLY A 118 3.92 -8.32 -6.05
C GLY A 118 5.36 -8.51 -6.51
N LEU A 119 6.32 -7.89 -5.81
CA LEU A 119 7.76 -8.05 -6.11
C LEU A 119 8.22 -9.51 -5.92
N ILE A 120 7.78 -10.18 -4.85
CA ILE A 120 8.08 -11.61 -4.64
C ILE A 120 7.49 -12.43 -5.80
N LYS A 121 6.23 -12.20 -6.17
CA LYS A 121 5.56 -12.90 -7.26
C LYS A 121 6.30 -12.74 -8.59
N MET A 122 6.70 -11.51 -8.93
CA MET A 122 7.49 -11.24 -10.14
C MET A 122 8.82 -12.00 -10.11
N ALA A 123 9.55 -11.94 -8.99
CA ALA A 123 10.83 -12.64 -8.85
C ALA A 123 10.68 -14.16 -8.99
N THR A 124 9.61 -14.74 -8.43
CA THR A 124 9.31 -16.17 -8.56
C THR A 124 8.87 -16.57 -9.96
N ASP A 125 8.05 -15.74 -10.63
CA ASP A 125 7.53 -16.01 -11.98
C ASP A 125 8.62 -15.92 -13.04
N GLU A 126 9.48 -14.91 -12.95
CA GLU A 126 10.68 -14.76 -13.78
C GLU A 126 11.71 -15.85 -13.48
N GLY A 127 11.60 -16.48 -12.31
CA GLY A 127 12.48 -17.56 -11.93
C GLY A 127 13.81 -17.14 -11.34
N LEU A 128 13.89 -15.92 -10.81
CA LEU A 128 15.08 -15.44 -10.10
C LEU A 128 15.28 -16.23 -8.79
N CYS A 129 14.18 -16.63 -8.16
CA CYS A 129 14.15 -17.43 -6.94
C CYS A 129 12.98 -18.41 -6.97
N GLN A 130 13.07 -19.47 -6.18
CA GLN A 130 11.97 -20.39 -5.92
C GLN A 130 11.06 -19.85 -4.81
N ASP A 131 11.65 -19.23 -3.80
CA ASP A 131 10.94 -18.70 -2.64
C ASP A 131 11.70 -17.52 -2.01
N ILE A 132 10.96 -16.65 -1.32
CA ILE A 132 11.50 -15.51 -0.58
C ILE A 132 10.79 -15.42 0.76
N VAL A 133 11.54 -15.53 1.84
CA VAL A 133 11.05 -15.39 3.21
C VAL A 133 11.67 -14.16 3.85
N ALA A 134 10.84 -13.22 4.30
CA ALA A 134 11.27 -12.03 5.03
C ALA A 134 10.79 -12.11 6.48
N GLU A 135 11.71 -12.06 7.44
CA GLU A 135 11.41 -12.26 8.85
C GLU A 135 11.99 -11.17 9.74
N LEU A 136 11.22 -10.82 10.76
CA LEU A 136 11.55 -9.77 11.72
C LEU A 136 12.27 -10.35 12.93
N VAL A 137 13.36 -9.71 13.33
CA VAL A 137 14.17 -10.11 14.49
C VAL A 137 14.02 -9.07 15.59
N PHE A 138 13.77 -9.55 16.80
CA PHE A 138 13.59 -8.74 18.00
C PHE A 138 14.58 -9.15 19.10
N GLU A 139 14.64 -8.34 20.15
CA GLU A 139 15.56 -8.52 21.28
C GLU A 139 15.29 -9.79 22.09
N ASN A 140 14.03 -10.10 22.35
CA ASN A 140 13.64 -11.23 23.20
C ASN A 140 13.35 -12.51 22.40
N ASP A 141 13.76 -12.58 21.13
CA ASP A 141 13.68 -13.83 20.37
C ASP A 141 14.64 -14.85 20.99
N ALA A 142 14.19 -16.10 21.14
CA ALA A 142 14.89 -17.12 21.92
C ALA A 142 16.29 -17.42 21.36
N VAL A 143 16.41 -17.53 20.03
CA VAL A 143 17.69 -17.73 19.34
C VAL A 143 17.69 -16.97 18.02
N PHE A 144 18.74 -16.18 17.78
CA PHE A 144 19.04 -15.68 16.44
C PHE A 144 20.54 -15.83 16.14
N LYS A 145 20.88 -16.72 15.21
CA LYS A 145 22.27 -16.99 14.80
C LYS A 145 22.41 -16.91 13.27
N PRO A 146 23.10 -15.89 12.74
CA PRO A 146 23.38 -15.81 11.31
C PRO A 146 24.36 -16.91 10.89
N GLN A 147 24.10 -17.55 9.73
CA GLN A 147 24.94 -18.63 9.19
C GLN A 147 25.69 -18.19 7.92
N GLY A 148 26.15 -16.94 7.91
CA GLY A 148 26.70 -16.28 6.71
C GLY A 148 25.60 -15.96 5.70
N ARG A 149 26.00 -15.66 4.46
CA ARG A 149 25.06 -15.24 3.40
C ARG A 149 24.49 -16.38 2.57
N ARG A 150 25.00 -17.61 2.73
CA ARG A 150 24.68 -18.75 1.85
C ARG A 150 23.82 -19.82 2.51
N ASN A 151 23.49 -19.64 3.79
CA ASN A 151 22.68 -20.57 4.57
C ASN A 151 21.66 -19.77 5.35
N SER A 152 20.47 -20.35 5.53
CA SER A 152 19.39 -19.77 6.32
C SER A 152 19.84 -19.52 7.77
N PRO A 153 19.46 -18.40 8.39
CA PRO A 153 19.72 -18.16 9.80
C PRO A 153 18.97 -19.17 10.68
N ILE A 154 19.53 -19.49 11.85
CA ILE A 154 18.76 -20.14 12.91
C ILE A 154 17.99 -19.04 13.63
N HIS A 155 16.66 -19.10 13.58
CA HIS A 155 15.78 -18.11 14.17
C HIS A 155 14.62 -18.81 14.90
N GLU A 156 14.67 -18.79 16.24
CA GLU A 156 13.65 -19.36 17.10
C GLU A 156 13.00 -18.24 17.91
N PHE A 157 11.68 -18.14 17.81
CA PHE A 157 10.88 -17.15 18.52
C PHE A 157 9.48 -17.70 18.78
N ASP A 158 8.76 -17.11 19.73
CA ASP A 158 7.34 -17.42 19.96
C ASP A 158 6.47 -16.72 18.89
N PRO A 159 5.80 -17.46 17.99
CA PRO A 159 4.98 -16.86 16.94
C PRO A 159 3.71 -16.19 17.47
N PHE A 160 3.29 -16.49 18.71
CA PHE A 160 2.12 -15.89 19.35
C PHE A 160 2.46 -14.70 20.25
N ALA A 161 3.75 -14.47 20.52
CA ALA A 161 4.19 -13.31 21.28
C ALA A 161 3.92 -12.02 20.49
N SER A 162 3.27 -11.06 21.15
CA SER A 162 2.97 -9.77 20.54
C SER A 162 4.25 -9.05 20.12
N LYS A 163 4.28 -8.59 18.87
CA LYS A 163 5.36 -7.76 18.31
C LYS A 163 5.32 -6.32 18.82
N GLY A 164 4.13 -5.83 19.20
CA GLY A 164 3.91 -4.41 19.48
C GLY A 164 4.10 -3.53 18.23
N ASP A 165 4.31 -2.24 18.47
CA ASP A 165 4.65 -1.29 17.40
C ASP A 165 6.13 -1.41 17.02
N LEU A 166 6.45 -1.23 15.74
CA LEU A 166 7.83 -1.20 15.26
C LEU A 166 8.47 0.16 15.58
N ILE A 167 9.23 0.20 16.67
CA ILE A 167 10.01 1.37 17.10
C ILE A 167 11.39 1.30 16.43
N LEU A 168 11.66 2.21 15.48
CA LEU A 168 12.92 2.25 14.74
C LEU A 168 13.87 3.30 15.30
N THR A 169 13.33 4.37 15.89
CA THR A 169 14.09 5.50 16.42
C THR A 169 13.56 5.91 17.79
N VAL A 170 14.38 6.63 18.58
CA VAL A 170 13.99 7.14 19.92
C VAL A 170 12.81 8.11 19.90
N THR A 171 12.48 8.68 18.75
CA THR A 171 11.34 9.59 18.56
C THR A 171 10.03 8.85 18.24
N ASP A 172 10.12 7.57 17.86
CA ASP A 172 8.93 6.80 17.54
C ASP A 172 8.11 6.54 18.80
N LYS A 173 6.82 6.81 18.71
CA LYS A 173 5.86 6.52 19.77
C LYS A 173 5.22 5.19 19.47
N GLY A 174 5.13 4.33 20.47
CA GLY A 174 4.51 3.02 20.33
C GLY A 174 4.58 2.21 21.62
N THR A 175 3.88 1.09 21.63
CA THR A 175 3.92 0.14 22.74
C THR A 175 4.86 -1.01 22.41
N LEU A 176 5.81 -1.27 23.30
CA LEU A 176 6.72 -2.40 23.16
C LEU A 176 5.96 -3.72 23.31
N GLY A 177 6.17 -4.64 22.37
CA GLY A 177 5.61 -5.99 22.44
C GLY A 177 6.36 -6.90 23.41
N ALA A 178 5.83 -8.11 23.61
CA ALA A 178 6.48 -9.15 24.40
C ALA A 178 7.83 -9.60 23.78
N ARG A 179 7.95 -9.53 22.44
CA ARG A 179 9.21 -9.82 21.72
C ARG A 179 10.31 -8.78 21.96
N GLY A 180 10.02 -7.66 22.63
CA GLY A 180 11.02 -6.63 22.96
C GLY A 180 11.33 -5.69 21.80
N ASN A 181 12.50 -5.04 21.84
CA ASN A 181 12.86 -4.02 20.86
C ASN A 181 13.10 -4.66 19.48
N PHE A 182 12.66 -3.98 18.43
CA PHE A 182 12.90 -4.40 17.06
C PHE A 182 14.37 -4.17 16.69
N ARG A 183 15.05 -5.23 16.21
CA ARG A 183 16.49 -5.19 15.89
C ARG A 183 16.76 -5.04 14.40
N GLY A 184 15.93 -5.65 13.57
CA GLY A 184 16.11 -5.64 12.11
C GLY A 184 15.33 -6.74 11.42
N VAL A 185 15.60 -6.89 10.13
CA VAL A 185 14.96 -7.89 9.25
C VAL A 185 16.04 -8.69 8.56
N TYR A 186 15.76 -9.95 8.26
CA TYR A 186 16.48 -10.66 7.21
C TYR A 186 15.54 -11.12 6.12
N VAL A 187 16.09 -11.24 4.92
CA VAL A 187 15.41 -11.82 3.77
C VAL A 187 16.24 -13.00 3.29
N ASP A 188 15.62 -14.17 3.26
CA ASP A 188 16.18 -15.42 2.78
C ASP A 188 15.58 -15.76 1.41
N PHE A 189 16.44 -15.82 0.40
CA PHE A 189 16.09 -16.15 -0.97
C PHE A 189 16.50 -17.59 -1.26
N LEU A 190 15.55 -18.46 -1.59
CA LEU A 190 15.85 -19.79 -2.11
C LEU A 190 16.10 -19.69 -3.62
N MET A 191 17.35 -19.85 -4.05
CA MET A 191 17.71 -19.84 -5.47
C MET A 191 17.28 -21.13 -6.16
N ARG A 192 17.21 -21.09 -7.50
CA ARG A 192 16.84 -22.26 -8.32
C ARG A 192 17.79 -23.46 -8.16
N ASP A 193 19.05 -23.22 -7.82
CA ASP A 193 20.05 -24.25 -7.59
C ASP A 193 20.02 -24.83 -6.16
N GLY A 194 19.01 -24.45 -5.36
CA GLY A 194 18.83 -24.91 -3.99
C GLY A 194 19.69 -24.18 -2.96
N ARG A 195 20.50 -23.19 -3.37
CA ARG A 195 21.27 -22.37 -2.42
C ARG A 195 20.42 -21.25 -1.85
N ASN A 196 20.61 -20.97 -0.57
CA ASN A 196 20.06 -19.77 0.05
C ASN A 196 20.97 -18.57 -0.22
N LEU A 197 20.37 -17.40 -0.38
CA LEU A 197 21.07 -16.13 -0.31
C LEU A 197 20.37 -15.26 0.71
N VAL A 198 21.08 -14.86 1.76
CA VAL A 198 20.51 -14.12 2.88
C VAL A 198 21.06 -12.71 2.93
N TYR A 199 20.15 -11.75 3.11
CA TYR A 199 20.45 -10.35 3.37
C TYR A 199 19.91 -9.96 4.73
N PHE A 200 20.68 -9.16 5.45
CA PHE A 200 20.30 -8.61 6.75
C PHE A 200 20.20 -7.10 6.60
N VAL A 201 19.14 -6.52 7.16
CA VAL A 201 18.91 -5.07 7.18
C VAL A 201 18.72 -4.67 8.63
N THR A 202 19.54 -3.74 9.10
CA THR A 202 19.48 -3.27 10.49
C THR A 202 18.30 -2.33 10.70
N VAL A 203 17.88 -2.16 11.95
CA VAL A 203 16.89 -1.13 12.31
C VAL A 203 17.33 0.27 11.91
N GLU A 204 18.64 0.55 11.92
CA GLU A 204 19.24 1.83 11.52
C GLU A 204 19.09 2.08 10.02
N ASP A 205 19.39 1.07 9.19
CA ASP A 205 19.21 1.15 7.74
C ASP A 205 17.72 1.33 7.37
N LEU A 206 16.83 0.63 8.09
CA LEU A 206 15.38 0.79 7.92
C LEU A 206 14.92 2.18 8.34
N ALA A 207 15.47 2.73 9.42
CA ALA A 207 15.17 4.08 9.87
C ALA A 207 15.63 5.12 8.83
N ALA A 208 16.82 4.94 8.26
CA ALA A 208 17.35 5.78 7.19
C ALA A 208 16.49 5.71 5.92
N ALA A 209 16.09 4.49 5.51
CA ALA A 209 15.19 4.28 4.38
C ALA A 209 13.80 4.90 4.62
N ARG A 210 13.29 4.85 5.87
CA ARG A 210 12.04 5.51 6.24
C ARG A 210 12.16 7.04 6.18
N ALA A 211 13.29 7.60 6.63
CA ALA A 211 13.51 9.05 6.68
C ALA A 211 13.50 9.72 5.30
N VAL A 212 13.90 9.00 4.24
CA VAL A 212 13.84 9.52 2.87
C VAL A 212 12.43 9.51 2.28
N SER A 213 11.49 8.78 2.88
CA SER A 213 10.13 8.65 2.36
C SER A 213 9.33 9.95 2.47
N GLU A 214 8.80 10.43 1.34
CA GLU A 214 7.94 11.61 1.29
C GLU A 214 6.64 11.46 2.10
N SER A 215 6.13 10.23 2.23
CA SER A 215 4.96 9.98 3.10
C SER A 215 5.33 10.20 4.57
N TRP A 216 6.51 9.71 4.98
CA TRP A 216 6.99 9.88 6.35
C TRP A 216 7.28 11.35 6.68
N LYS A 217 7.95 12.07 5.78
CA LYS A 217 8.20 13.52 5.94
C LYS A 217 6.91 14.31 6.15
N LYS A 218 5.80 13.93 5.51
CA LYS A 218 4.49 14.57 5.71
C LYS A 218 3.89 14.25 7.08
N VAL A 219 4.03 13.02 7.56
CA VAL A 219 3.60 12.62 8.92
C VAL A 219 4.41 13.37 9.96
N ASP A 220 5.72 13.42 9.81
CA ASP A 220 6.63 14.12 10.71
C ASP A 220 6.34 15.63 10.74
N LYS A 221 6.13 16.25 9.57
CA LYS A 221 5.69 17.65 9.48
C LYS A 221 4.35 17.90 10.18
N ARG A 222 3.38 16.98 10.07
CA ARG A 222 2.09 17.09 10.77
C ARG A 222 2.26 16.97 12.29
N ALA A 223 3.10 16.04 12.75
CA ALA A 223 3.41 15.89 14.17
C ALA A 223 4.15 17.12 14.73
N LEU A 224 5.09 17.67 13.96
CA LEU A 224 5.87 18.86 14.34
C LEU A 224 4.99 20.12 14.39
N LEU A 225 4.06 20.29 13.45
CA LEU A 225 3.05 21.36 13.48
C LEU A 225 2.12 21.26 14.69
N GLN A 226 1.80 20.06 15.17
CA GLN A 226 1.02 19.86 16.40
C GLN A 226 1.81 20.22 17.67
N ILE A 227 3.13 20.00 17.68
CA ILE A 227 4.00 20.34 18.82
C ILE A 227 4.27 21.85 18.90
N VAL A 228 4.49 22.50 17.75
CA VAL A 228 4.75 23.95 17.69
C VAL A 228 3.45 24.77 17.77
N GLY A 229 2.31 24.18 17.43
CA GLY A 229 0.98 24.79 17.50
C GLY A 229 0.29 24.74 18.87
N GLY A 230 1.03 24.45 19.94
CA GLY A 230 0.51 24.22 21.31
C GLY A 230 -0.29 25.35 21.96
N ASP A 231 -0.49 26.50 21.29
CA ASP A 231 -1.30 27.62 21.79
C ASP A 231 -2.54 27.98 20.94
N LYS A 232 -2.95 27.16 19.96
CA LYS A 232 -4.27 27.35 19.33
C LYS A 232 -5.04 26.05 19.17
N LEU A 233 -5.96 25.88 20.12
CA LEU A 233 -7.16 25.06 20.07
C LEU A 233 -7.85 25.13 18.70
N ILE A 234 -7.69 24.10 17.85
CA ILE A 234 -8.58 23.79 16.73
C ILE A 234 -8.72 22.25 16.62
N ILE A 235 -9.85 21.75 17.13
CA ILE A 235 -10.56 20.50 16.76
C ILE A 235 -11.01 20.59 15.28
N PRO A 236 -11.58 19.56 14.60
CA PRO A 236 -11.39 18.09 14.47
C PRO A 236 -11.18 17.70 12.95
N PHE A 237 -11.10 16.42 12.51
CA PHE A 237 -12.18 15.59 11.89
C PHE A 237 -11.53 14.26 11.42
N CYS A 238 -12.12 13.08 11.67
CA CYS A 238 -13.06 12.33 10.82
C CYS A 238 -12.74 12.32 9.32
#